data_AF-A0A1F9IP07-F1
#
_entry.id   AF-A0A1F9IP07-F1
#
_cell.length_a   1.000
_cell.length_b   1.000
_cell.length_c   1.000
_cell.angle_alpha   90.00
_cell.angle_beta   90.00
_cell.angle_gamma   90.00
#
_symmetry.space_group_name_H-M   'P 1'
#
loop_
_entity.id
_entity.type
_entity.pdbx_description
1 polymer ?
#
loop_
_entity_poly.entity_id
_entity_poly.type
_entity_poly.pdbx_seq_one_letter_code
_entity_poly.pdbx_strand_id
1 'polypeptide(L)'
;MMAYNQYKPGRFNNYLIAGNLCNAFAIGEIGDEDDFFLVGVEPEYETNYPLLTGNLFDSKGNLLCRLARNALVLNPGNCTKVFSDRVGFELYDADKRLVFKLQTRFESGLNKSNKDEQMLVATITGNFYDKSGAVIFKANGGEADESVEPDAKAVYGYADGFGLVKNIKNEDMDFVTFVLATRGRVHLFTTGMVDGQEFPIDGRAIVNAEIQNCTIHVKTGEFIIRNSHLNGNKFVFYDQAENMRQFLMLLNGQEQSQKEKMDRPLRMN
;
A
#
# COMPACT_ATOMS: atom_id res chain seq x y z
N MET A 1 15.83 14.88 -25.74
CA MET A 1 15.53 13.55 -25.14
C MET A 1 15.74 13.72 -23.65
N MET A 2 14.67 13.67 -22.84
CA MET A 2 14.84 13.71 -21.38
C MET A 2 15.58 12.45 -20.94
N ALA A 3 16.62 12.62 -20.13
CA ALA A 3 17.33 11.51 -19.53
C ALA A 3 16.66 11.17 -18.20
N TYR A 4 15.96 10.03 -18.15
CA TYR A 4 15.36 9.54 -16.93
C TYR A 4 16.37 8.74 -16.09
N ASN A 5 16.21 8.80 -14.77
CA ASN A 5 16.89 7.87 -13.88
C ASN A 5 16.22 6.49 -14.00
N GLN A 6 17.01 5.42 -13.86
CA GLN A 6 16.49 4.05 -13.95
C GLN A 6 16.82 3.29 -12.68
N TYR A 7 15.79 2.86 -11.97
CA TYR A 7 15.91 2.15 -10.71
C TYR A 7 15.12 0.85 -10.80
N LYS A 8 15.83 -0.26 -11.04
CA LYS A 8 15.26 -1.60 -11.17
C LYS A 8 14.02 -1.59 -12.08
N PRO A 9 14.14 -1.14 -13.35
CA PRO A 9 13.00 -1.17 -14.26
C PRO A 9 12.52 -2.62 -14.45
N GLY A 10 11.20 -2.78 -14.48
CA GLY A 10 10.53 -4.04 -14.73
C GLY A 10 10.69 -4.40 -16.20
N ARG A 11 10.56 -5.69 -16.51
CA ARG A 11 10.73 -6.15 -17.89
C ARG A 11 9.63 -5.63 -18.82
N PHE A 12 8.39 -5.58 -18.33
CA PHE A 12 7.22 -5.27 -19.17
C PHE A 12 6.49 -4.02 -18.71
N ASN A 13 6.26 -3.88 -17.40
CA ASN A 13 5.55 -2.76 -16.81
C ASN A 13 6.48 -1.91 -15.96
N ASN A 14 6.43 -0.61 -16.18
CA ASN A 14 7.21 0.37 -15.43
C ASN A 14 6.32 1.55 -15.06
N TYR A 15 6.74 2.26 -14.03
CA TYR A 15 6.25 3.57 -13.68
C TYR A 15 7.30 4.60 -14.08
N LEU A 16 6.86 5.70 -14.67
CA LEU A 16 7.67 6.91 -14.85
C LEU A 16 7.11 7.98 -13.90
N ILE A 17 7.84 8.22 -12.81
CA ILE A 17 7.39 9.04 -11.68
C ILE A 17 8.53 9.95 -11.22
N ALA A 18 8.31 11.26 -11.26
CA ALA A 18 9.26 12.29 -10.88
C ALA A 18 10.63 12.12 -11.58
N GLY A 19 10.62 11.81 -12.87
CA GLY A 19 11.82 11.57 -13.67
C GLY A 19 12.51 10.21 -13.45
N ASN A 20 11.88 9.30 -12.70
CA ASN A 20 12.43 7.98 -12.38
C ASN A 20 11.60 6.88 -13.05
N LEU A 21 12.26 6.06 -13.88
CA LEU A 21 11.71 4.84 -14.46
C LEU A 21 12.01 3.65 -13.55
N CYS A 22 10.98 2.98 -13.04
CA CYS A 22 11.10 1.91 -12.05
C CYS A 22 9.94 0.90 -12.11
N ASN A 23 10.15 -0.34 -11.64
CA ASN A 23 9.06 -1.33 -11.56
C ASN A 23 8.07 -1.08 -10.42
N ALA A 24 8.49 -0.33 -9.40
CA ALA A 24 7.69 0.00 -8.24
C ALA A 24 8.16 1.32 -7.61
N PHE A 25 7.26 2.01 -6.92
CA PHE A 25 7.56 3.19 -6.13
C PHE A 25 6.67 3.26 -4.90
N ALA A 26 7.12 4.00 -3.88
CA ALA A 26 6.28 4.46 -2.79
C ALA A 26 6.66 5.89 -2.42
N ILE A 27 5.69 6.77 -2.19
CA ILE A 27 5.89 8.17 -1.81
C ILE A 27 4.94 8.50 -0.64
N GLY A 28 5.42 9.25 0.35
CA GLY A 28 4.64 9.70 1.51
C GLY A 28 4.79 8.81 2.76
N GLU A 29 3.88 8.96 3.70
CA GLU A 29 3.86 8.26 4.99
C GLU A 29 3.29 6.84 4.83
N ILE A 30 4.09 5.95 4.23
CA ILE A 30 3.66 4.59 3.87
C ILE A 30 3.15 3.86 5.11
N GLY A 31 1.86 3.49 5.12
CA GLY A 31 1.23 2.74 6.21
C GLY A 31 0.49 3.59 7.24
N ASP A 32 0.71 4.90 7.23
CA ASP A 32 -0.09 5.83 8.01
C ASP A 32 -1.48 5.94 7.38
N GLU A 33 -2.51 5.64 8.17
CA GLU A 33 -3.90 5.73 7.76
C GLU A 33 -4.42 7.16 7.68
N ASP A 34 -3.77 8.06 8.40
CA ASP A 34 -4.23 9.43 8.62
C ASP A 34 -3.47 10.42 7.76
N ASP A 35 -2.53 9.95 6.93
CA ASP A 35 -1.71 10.79 6.08
C ASP A 35 -1.56 10.25 4.64
N PHE A 36 -1.03 11.09 3.76
CA PHE A 36 -0.83 10.75 2.37
C PHE A 36 0.25 9.70 2.20
N PHE A 37 -0.10 8.69 1.41
CA PHE A 37 0.89 7.89 0.72
C PHE A 37 0.33 7.38 -0.60
N LEU A 38 1.25 7.08 -1.52
CA LEU A 38 0.94 6.43 -2.78
C LEU A 38 2.02 5.40 -3.11
N VAL A 39 1.57 4.19 -3.41
CA VAL A 39 2.39 3.05 -3.78
C VAL A 39 1.95 2.58 -5.16
N GLY A 40 2.90 2.47 -6.09
CA GLY A 40 2.71 1.81 -7.37
C GLY A 40 3.57 0.57 -7.45
N VAL A 41 2.98 -0.57 -7.80
CA VAL A 41 3.73 -1.83 -7.99
C VAL A 41 3.35 -2.46 -9.31
N GLU A 42 4.31 -3.10 -9.97
CA GLU A 42 4.02 -3.92 -11.14
C GLU A 42 3.02 -5.04 -10.78
N PRO A 43 2.03 -5.31 -11.64
CA PRO A 43 1.04 -6.34 -11.36
C PRO A 43 1.65 -7.75 -11.42
N GLU A 44 0.96 -8.72 -10.82
CA GLU A 44 1.23 -10.14 -11.05
C GLU A 44 0.83 -10.50 -12.48
N TYR A 45 1.63 -11.33 -13.16
CA TYR A 45 1.38 -11.83 -14.52
C TYR A 45 1.51 -10.76 -15.62
N GLU A 46 1.48 -11.16 -16.90
CA GLU A 46 1.63 -10.27 -18.08
C GLU A 46 0.43 -9.33 -18.32
N THR A 47 -0.21 -8.85 -17.25
CA THR A 47 -1.21 -7.77 -17.35
C THR A 47 -0.51 -6.43 -17.46
N ASN A 48 -1.11 -5.53 -18.21
CA ASN A 48 -0.65 -4.16 -18.41
C ASN A 48 -1.31 -3.14 -17.46
N TYR A 49 -2.14 -3.61 -16.53
CA TYR A 49 -2.85 -2.75 -15.58
C TYR A 49 -1.97 -2.43 -14.36
N PRO A 50 -1.48 -1.18 -14.22
CA PRO A 50 -0.73 -0.76 -13.04
C PRO A 50 -1.58 -0.87 -11.78
N LEU A 51 -0.96 -1.15 -10.63
CA LEU A 51 -1.62 -1.25 -9.34
C LEU A 51 -1.22 -0.08 -8.45
N LEU A 52 -2.18 0.76 -8.09
CA LEU A 52 -2.01 1.83 -7.11
C LEU A 52 -2.71 1.50 -5.79
N THR A 53 -2.01 1.74 -4.70
CA THR A 53 -2.54 1.69 -3.33
C THR A 53 -2.13 2.98 -2.62
N GLY A 54 -3.03 3.62 -1.89
CA GLY A 54 -2.73 4.89 -1.24
C GLY A 54 -3.93 5.59 -0.61
N ASN A 55 -3.62 6.59 0.21
CA ASN A 55 -4.59 7.53 0.78
C ASN A 55 -4.51 8.85 0.00
N LEU A 56 -5.64 9.33 -0.51
CA LEU A 56 -5.71 10.55 -1.30
C LEU A 56 -6.45 11.64 -0.54
N PHE A 57 -5.83 12.80 -0.40
CA PHE A 57 -6.39 13.97 0.28
C PHE A 57 -6.63 15.11 -0.70
N ASP A 58 -7.55 16.00 -0.34
CA ASP A 58 -7.75 17.27 -1.04
C ASP A 58 -6.76 18.35 -0.56
N SER A 59 -6.79 19.51 -1.22
CA SER A 59 -5.96 20.67 -0.86
C SER A 59 -6.26 21.28 0.51
N LYS A 60 -7.27 20.79 1.22
CA LYS A 60 -7.64 21.22 2.58
C LYS A 60 -7.26 20.17 3.63
N GLY A 61 -6.62 19.06 3.22
CA GLY A 61 -6.26 17.97 4.11
C GLY A 61 -7.41 17.03 4.45
N ASN A 62 -8.53 17.07 3.72
CA ASN A 62 -9.61 16.10 3.91
C ASN A 62 -9.32 14.84 3.11
N LEU A 63 -9.47 13.68 3.74
CA LEU A 63 -9.40 12.39 3.05
C LEU A 63 -10.51 12.32 1.99
N LEU A 64 -10.14 12.13 0.73
CA LEU A 64 -11.04 11.91 -0.38
C LEU A 64 -11.40 10.42 -0.48
N CYS A 65 -10.38 9.57 -0.60
CA CYS A 65 -10.57 8.14 -0.66
C CYS A 65 -9.28 7.37 -0.30
N ARG A 66 -9.45 6.09 -0.01
CA ARG A 66 -8.36 5.11 0.05
C ARG A 66 -8.48 4.14 -1.11
N LEU A 67 -7.36 3.90 -1.79
CA LEU A 67 -7.21 2.92 -2.84
C LEU A 67 -6.43 1.72 -2.31
N ALA A 68 -6.93 0.52 -2.58
CA ALA A 68 -6.14 -0.72 -2.48
C ALA A 68 -6.16 -1.40 -3.84
N ARG A 69 -5.02 -1.46 -4.52
CA ARG A 69 -4.88 -2.07 -5.85
C ARG A 69 -5.92 -1.55 -6.85
N ASN A 70 -6.06 -0.23 -6.91
CA ASN A 70 -7.05 0.55 -7.67
C ASN A 70 -8.51 0.39 -7.24
N ALA A 71 -8.84 -0.42 -6.22
CA ALA A 71 -10.20 -0.48 -5.68
C ALA A 71 -10.40 0.62 -4.64
N LEU A 72 -11.54 1.32 -4.71
CA LEU A 72 -11.95 2.27 -3.67
C LEU A 72 -12.41 1.47 -2.45
N VAL A 73 -11.60 1.44 -1.39
CA VAL A 73 -11.90 0.69 -0.16
C VAL A 73 -12.51 1.57 0.93
N LEU A 74 -12.27 2.88 0.86
CA LEU A 74 -12.90 3.90 1.69
C LEU A 74 -13.11 5.14 0.82
N ASN A 75 -14.31 5.75 0.85
CA ASN A 75 -14.68 6.80 -0.10
C ASN A 75 -15.53 7.94 0.50
N PRO A 76 -15.07 8.63 1.56
CA PRO A 76 -15.81 9.73 2.17
C PRO A 76 -16.00 10.93 1.24
N GLY A 77 -15.06 11.17 0.32
CA GLY A 77 -15.12 12.24 -0.69
C GLY A 77 -16.06 11.95 -1.86
N ASN A 78 -16.80 10.83 -1.83
CA ASN A 78 -17.68 10.37 -2.90
C ASN A 78 -17.00 10.36 -4.28
N CYS A 79 -15.74 9.95 -4.31
CA CYS A 79 -14.97 9.87 -5.53
C CYS A 79 -15.55 8.83 -6.49
N THR A 80 -15.48 9.13 -7.78
CA THR A 80 -15.91 8.24 -8.86
C THR A 80 -14.72 7.88 -9.72
N LYS A 81 -14.56 6.57 -9.97
CA LYS A 81 -13.54 6.04 -10.87
C LYS A 81 -14.13 5.83 -12.26
N VAL A 82 -13.56 6.49 -13.26
CA VAL A 82 -13.96 6.40 -14.66
C VAL A 82 -12.85 5.73 -15.45
N PHE A 83 -13.18 4.66 -16.16
CA PHE A 83 -12.24 3.98 -17.04
C PHE A 83 -12.23 4.66 -18.41
N SER A 84 -11.03 4.93 -18.93
CA SER A 84 -10.84 5.43 -20.28
C SER A 84 -10.77 4.28 -21.29
N ASP A 85 -10.75 4.62 -22.58
CA ASP A 85 -10.42 3.73 -23.70
C ASP A 85 -8.97 3.21 -23.67
N ARG A 86 -8.09 3.84 -22.89
CA ARG A 86 -6.71 3.42 -22.62
C ARG A 86 -6.61 2.59 -21.34
N VAL A 87 -5.55 1.80 -21.24
CA VAL A 87 -5.18 1.06 -20.02
C VAL A 87 -4.86 2.07 -18.92
N GLY A 88 -5.81 2.28 -18.01
CA GLY A 88 -5.77 3.36 -17.03
C GLY A 88 -7.15 3.72 -16.48
N PHE A 89 -7.19 4.74 -15.65
CA PHE A 89 -8.44 5.32 -15.14
C PHE A 89 -8.22 6.75 -14.67
N GLU A 90 -9.32 7.47 -14.56
CA GLU A 90 -9.39 8.80 -13.96
C GLU A 90 -10.23 8.72 -12.69
N LEU A 91 -9.80 9.42 -11.65
CA LEU A 91 -10.53 9.55 -10.40
C LEU A 91 -11.03 11.00 -10.27
N TYR A 92 -12.33 11.14 -10.05
CA TYR A 92 -12.99 12.43 -9.87
C TYR A 92 -13.55 12.54 -8.45
N ASP A 93 -13.54 13.73 -7.85
CA ASP A 93 -14.22 14.01 -6.58
C ASP A 93 -15.75 14.20 -6.77
N ALA A 94 -16.45 14.47 -5.66
CA ALA A 94 -17.90 14.74 -5.69
C ALA A 94 -18.30 15.93 -6.58
N ASP A 95 -17.40 16.92 -6.72
CA ASP A 95 -17.59 18.13 -7.52
C ASP A 95 -17.18 17.91 -8.99
N LYS A 96 -16.84 16.67 -9.38
CA LYS A 96 -16.33 16.29 -10.71
C LYS A 96 -15.01 16.94 -11.08
N ARG A 97 -14.21 17.35 -10.09
CA ARG A 97 -12.82 17.77 -10.32
C ARG A 97 -11.94 16.53 -10.41
N LEU A 98 -10.99 16.55 -11.34
CA LEU A 98 -10.01 15.47 -11.48
C LEU A 98 -9.11 15.47 -10.23
N VAL A 99 -9.12 14.34 -9.51
CA VAL A 99 -8.19 14.06 -8.42
C VAL A 99 -6.86 13.61 -9.01
N PHE A 100 -6.88 12.54 -9.81
CA PHE A 100 -5.74 12.14 -10.60
C PHE A 100 -6.16 11.29 -11.80
N LYS A 101 -5.22 11.14 -12.74
CA LYS A 101 -5.28 10.27 -13.90
C LYS A 101 -4.11 9.30 -13.87
N LEU A 102 -4.38 8.02 -14.13
CA LEU A 102 -3.40 6.98 -14.38
C LEU A 102 -3.52 6.51 -15.81
N GLN A 103 -2.42 6.51 -16.54
CA GLN A 103 -2.39 6.05 -17.93
C GLN A 103 -1.14 5.23 -18.20
N THR A 104 -1.34 4.07 -18.82
CA THR A 104 -0.28 3.21 -19.36
C THR A 104 -0.17 3.40 -20.87
N ARG A 105 1.06 3.58 -21.36
CA ARG A 105 1.37 3.72 -22.79
C ARG A 105 2.59 2.87 -23.15
N PHE A 106 2.68 2.46 -24.41
CA PHE A 106 3.92 1.90 -24.94
C PHE A 106 4.90 3.03 -25.19
N GLU A 107 6.12 2.88 -24.70
CA GLU A 107 7.22 3.81 -24.93
C GLU A 107 8.45 3.04 -25.41
N SER A 108 9.14 3.61 -26.40
CA SER A 108 10.40 3.09 -26.93
C SER A 108 11.56 4.03 -26.58
N GLY A 109 12.79 3.55 -26.69
CA GLY A 109 13.98 4.35 -26.41
C GLY A 109 14.25 4.63 -24.93
N LEU A 110 13.44 4.06 -24.03
CA LEU A 110 13.63 4.18 -22.59
C LEU A 110 14.65 3.16 -22.07
N ASN A 111 14.73 1.95 -22.62
CA ASN A 111 15.76 1.01 -22.23
C ASN A 111 17.13 1.47 -22.78
N LYS A 112 18.09 1.74 -21.87
CA LYS A 112 19.45 2.17 -22.24
C LYS A 112 20.23 1.10 -22.99
N SER A 113 19.95 -0.17 -22.74
CA SER A 113 20.63 -1.32 -23.34
C SER A 113 20.02 -1.73 -24.68
N ASN A 114 18.75 -1.43 -24.92
CA ASN A 114 18.06 -1.73 -26.17
C ASN A 114 17.01 -0.65 -26.50
N LYS A 115 17.37 0.32 -27.34
CA LYS A 115 16.48 1.44 -27.66
C LYS A 115 15.24 1.06 -28.47
N ASP A 116 15.27 -0.09 -29.13
CA ASP A 116 14.17 -0.59 -29.94
C ASP A 116 13.16 -1.39 -29.11
N GLU A 117 13.48 -1.70 -27.86
CA GLU A 117 12.57 -2.38 -26.95
C GLU A 117 11.42 -1.45 -26.52
N GLN A 118 10.19 -1.94 -26.70
CA GLN A 118 9.00 -1.27 -26.20
C GLN A 118 8.69 -1.73 -24.77
N MET A 119 8.36 -0.78 -23.91
CA MET A 119 7.95 -1.04 -22.53
C MET A 119 6.59 -0.40 -22.27
N LEU A 120 5.77 -1.02 -21.43
CA LEU A 120 4.57 -0.38 -20.90
C LEU A 120 4.98 0.55 -19.76
N VAL A 121 4.63 1.81 -19.89
CA VAL A 121 4.95 2.85 -18.92
C VAL A 121 3.66 3.47 -18.40
N ALA A 122 3.39 3.23 -17.12
CA ALA A 122 2.38 3.88 -16.34
C ALA A 122 2.86 5.25 -15.87
N THR A 123 2.03 6.26 -16.06
CA THR A 123 2.27 7.64 -15.67
C THR A 123 1.07 8.17 -14.90
N ILE A 124 1.32 9.12 -14.01
CA ILE A 124 0.30 9.71 -13.14
C ILE A 124 0.23 11.21 -13.42
N THR A 125 -0.97 11.77 -13.44
CA THR A 125 -1.19 13.22 -13.50
C THR A 125 -2.11 13.62 -12.36
N GLY A 126 -1.68 14.57 -11.53
CA GLY A 126 -2.45 15.03 -10.37
C GLY A 126 -1.56 15.75 -9.35
N ASN A 127 -2.21 16.44 -8.41
CA ASN A 127 -1.55 17.01 -7.24
C ASN A 127 -1.97 16.19 -6.02
N PHE A 128 -0.99 15.75 -5.25
CA PHE A 128 -1.20 14.91 -4.08
C PHE A 128 -0.83 15.68 -2.82
N TYR A 129 -1.76 15.70 -1.88
CA TYR A 129 -1.70 16.50 -0.66
C TYR A 129 -1.59 15.61 0.56
N ASP A 130 -0.90 16.08 1.60
CA ASP A 130 -0.90 15.47 2.94
C ASP A 130 -2.16 15.83 3.74
N LYS A 131 -2.27 15.32 4.96
CA LYS A 131 -3.37 15.63 5.89
C LYS A 131 -3.46 17.09 6.33
N SER A 132 -2.42 17.89 6.09
CA SER A 132 -2.43 19.33 6.34
C SER A 132 -2.87 20.15 5.11
N GLY A 133 -3.00 19.50 3.95
CA GLY A 133 -3.30 20.14 2.67
C GLY A 133 -2.05 20.65 1.93
N ALA A 134 -0.83 20.30 2.39
CA ALA A 134 0.41 20.64 1.70
C ALA A 134 0.68 19.66 0.56
N VAL A 135 1.22 20.16 -0.56
CA VAL A 135 1.51 19.32 -1.74
C VAL A 135 2.76 18.49 -1.50
N ILE A 136 2.63 17.16 -1.50
CA ILE A 136 3.73 16.19 -1.35
C ILE A 136 4.27 15.73 -2.70
N PHE A 137 3.39 15.54 -3.68
CA PHE A 137 3.78 15.08 -5.01
C PHE A 137 2.95 15.78 -6.09
N LYS A 138 3.64 16.38 -7.05
CA LYS A 138 3.07 16.91 -8.30
C LYS A 138 3.45 15.96 -9.43
N ALA A 139 2.43 15.30 -9.98
CA ALA A 139 2.56 14.38 -11.10
C ALA A 139 1.99 15.02 -12.36
N ASN A 140 2.67 14.88 -13.47
CA ASN A 140 2.35 15.47 -14.76
C ASN A 140 2.69 14.54 -15.92
N GLY A 141 2.37 13.26 -15.80
CA GLY A 141 2.50 12.31 -16.91
C GLY A 141 3.93 11.88 -17.22
N GLY A 142 4.85 12.02 -16.26
CA GLY A 142 6.29 11.73 -16.42
C GLY A 142 7.12 12.90 -16.98
N GLU A 143 6.56 14.10 -17.06
CA GLU A 143 7.21 15.29 -17.60
C GLU A 143 8.20 15.95 -16.61
N ALA A 144 9.02 16.89 -17.10
CA ALA A 144 10.12 17.48 -16.33
C ALA A 144 9.70 18.37 -15.14
N ASP A 145 8.45 18.81 -15.10
CA ASP A 145 7.90 19.63 -14.01
C ASP A 145 7.28 18.80 -12.88
N GLU A 146 7.35 17.46 -12.96
CA GLU A 146 7.03 16.59 -11.84
C GLU A 146 7.99 16.83 -10.67
N SER A 147 7.44 16.84 -9.47
CA SER A 147 8.23 17.08 -8.26
C SER A 147 7.65 16.34 -7.07
N VAL A 148 8.53 15.68 -6.33
CA VAL A 148 8.26 15.19 -4.98
C VAL A 148 8.90 16.17 -4.01
N GLU A 149 8.18 16.52 -2.96
CA GLU A 149 8.67 17.42 -1.91
C GLU A 149 10.03 16.90 -1.38
N PRO A 150 11.04 17.78 -1.18
CA PRO A 150 12.39 17.38 -0.82
C PRO A 150 12.53 16.44 0.37
N ASP A 151 11.75 16.68 1.43
CA ASP A 151 11.76 15.96 2.70
C ASP A 151 10.79 14.78 2.74
N ALA A 152 9.91 14.66 1.74
CA ALA A 152 9.01 13.53 1.61
C ALA A 152 9.77 12.20 1.52
N LYS A 153 9.22 11.20 2.24
CA LYS A 153 9.63 9.80 2.16
C LYS A 153 9.37 9.27 0.75
N ALA A 154 10.38 8.63 0.15
CA ALA A 154 10.20 8.00 -1.15
C ALA A 154 11.12 6.80 -1.37
N VAL A 155 10.63 5.79 -2.09
CA VAL A 155 11.44 4.73 -2.69
C VAL A 155 11.11 4.55 -4.16
N TYR A 156 12.12 4.16 -4.93
CA TYR A 156 11.99 3.84 -6.34
C TYR A 156 12.76 2.57 -6.68
N GLY A 157 12.08 1.65 -7.36
CA GLY A 157 12.59 0.34 -7.76
C GLY A 157 12.65 -0.65 -6.60
N TYR A 158 12.08 -1.84 -6.78
CA TYR A 158 12.07 -2.88 -5.76
C TYR A 158 12.15 -4.28 -6.37
N ALA A 159 13.15 -5.06 -5.96
CA ALA A 159 13.27 -6.50 -6.28
C ALA A 159 13.82 -7.21 -5.04
N ASP A 160 15.10 -7.59 -5.03
CA ASP A 160 15.81 -8.09 -3.83
C ASP A 160 16.30 -6.95 -2.91
N GLY A 161 15.62 -5.82 -2.94
CA GLY A 161 16.02 -4.56 -2.30
C GLY A 161 15.68 -3.34 -3.15
N PHE A 162 15.93 -2.15 -2.59
CA PHE A 162 15.54 -0.86 -3.18
C PHE A 162 16.57 -0.31 -4.16
N GLY A 163 16.11 0.42 -5.18
CA GLY A 163 16.98 1.12 -6.12
C GLY A 163 17.41 2.50 -5.59
N LEU A 164 16.45 3.29 -5.13
CA LEU A 164 16.67 4.56 -4.45
C LEU A 164 15.75 4.65 -3.22
N VAL A 165 16.27 5.19 -2.13
CA VAL A 165 15.54 5.47 -0.88
C VAL A 165 15.83 6.92 -0.48
N LYS A 166 14.80 7.69 -0.14
CA LYS A 166 14.88 9.08 0.32
C LYS A 166 14.09 9.23 1.62
N ASN A 167 14.72 9.81 2.65
CA ASN A 167 14.09 10.24 3.90
C ASN A 167 13.33 9.16 4.69
N ILE A 168 13.53 7.87 4.38
CA ILE A 168 12.92 6.76 5.11
C ILE A 168 13.94 6.21 6.10
N LYS A 169 13.52 6.05 7.35
CA LYS A 169 14.33 5.46 8.40
C LYS A 169 14.34 3.94 8.28
N ASN A 170 15.42 3.30 8.75
CA ASN A 170 15.54 1.84 8.72
C ASN A 170 14.36 1.10 9.38
N GLU A 171 13.76 1.67 10.42
CA GLU A 171 12.58 1.11 11.10
C GLU A 171 11.34 1.04 10.20
N ASP A 172 11.18 2.00 9.29
CA ASP A 172 10.05 2.06 8.35
C ASP A 172 10.30 1.18 7.10
N MET A 173 11.57 0.85 6.81
CA MET A 173 11.96 0.10 5.60
C MET A 173 11.38 -1.32 5.56
N ASP A 174 11.30 -1.99 6.71
CA ASP A 174 10.67 -3.32 6.83
C ASP A 174 9.21 -3.24 6.36
N PHE A 175 8.50 -2.19 6.77
CA PHE A 175 7.10 -2.01 6.38
C PHE A 175 6.95 -1.72 4.89
N VAL A 176 7.74 -0.78 4.35
CA VAL A 176 7.73 -0.48 2.91
C VAL A 176 8.02 -1.75 2.09
N THR A 177 8.94 -2.58 2.56
CA THR A 177 9.24 -3.89 1.96
C THR A 177 8.00 -4.79 1.92
N PHE A 178 7.26 -4.92 3.03
CA PHE A 178 6.01 -5.69 3.06
C PHE A 178 4.96 -5.15 2.10
N VAL A 179 4.78 -3.83 2.05
CA VAL A 179 3.79 -3.22 1.16
C VAL A 179 4.12 -3.51 -0.30
N LEU A 180 5.37 -3.33 -0.72
CA LEU A 180 5.78 -3.60 -2.10
C LEU A 180 5.77 -5.10 -2.42
N ALA A 181 6.26 -5.95 -1.52
CA ALA A 181 6.28 -7.41 -1.70
C ALA A 181 4.87 -8.00 -1.84
N THR A 182 3.91 -7.45 -1.11
CA THR A 182 2.49 -7.85 -1.21
C THR A 182 1.73 -7.08 -2.30
N ARG A 183 2.41 -6.24 -3.09
CA ARG A 183 1.84 -5.41 -4.16
C ARG A 183 0.67 -4.54 -3.68
N GLY A 184 0.82 -4.00 -2.47
CA GLY A 184 -0.18 -3.15 -1.83
C GLY A 184 -1.42 -3.88 -1.35
N ARG A 185 -1.41 -5.22 -1.26
CA ARG A 185 -2.47 -5.98 -0.54
C ARG A 185 -2.43 -5.61 0.93
N VAL A 186 -1.25 -5.70 1.55
CA VAL A 186 -1.00 -5.21 2.91
C VAL A 186 -0.42 -3.81 2.80
N HIS A 187 -1.09 -2.82 3.37
CA HIS A 187 -0.79 -1.41 3.15
C HIS A 187 -1.09 -0.51 4.34
N LEU A 188 -1.70 -1.03 5.40
CA LEU A 188 -1.95 -0.32 6.65
C LEU A 188 -1.07 -0.88 7.75
N PHE A 189 -0.53 -0.02 8.61
CA PHE A 189 0.32 -0.44 9.71
C PHE A 189 -0.42 -0.33 11.05
N THR A 190 -0.27 -1.34 11.90
CA THR A 190 -0.92 -1.35 13.23
C THR A 190 0.07 -1.81 14.28
N THR A 191 0.27 -0.99 15.30
CA THR A 191 1.18 -1.23 16.42
C THR A 191 0.52 -0.80 17.73
N GLY A 192 1.09 -1.21 18.87
CA GLY A 192 0.60 -0.81 20.18
C GLY A 192 -0.70 -1.50 20.59
N MET A 193 -1.43 -0.88 21.53
CA MET A 193 -2.64 -1.46 22.12
C MET A 193 -3.88 -1.13 21.30
N VAL A 194 -4.70 -2.14 21.05
CA VAL A 194 -6.03 -2.02 20.43
C VAL A 194 -7.03 -2.77 21.31
N ASP A 195 -7.98 -2.08 21.93
CA ASP A 195 -8.90 -2.69 22.91
C ASP A 195 -10.37 -2.36 22.63
N GLY A 196 -11.24 -3.36 22.77
CA GLY A 196 -12.69 -3.18 22.90
C GLY A 196 -13.40 -2.60 21.67
N GLN A 197 -12.84 -2.73 20.47
CA GLN A 197 -13.40 -2.12 19.26
C GLN A 197 -13.63 -3.09 18.09
N GLU A 198 -14.38 -2.64 17.10
CA GLU A 198 -14.49 -3.32 15.80
C GLU A 198 -13.18 -3.11 15.02
N PHE A 199 -12.58 -4.20 14.53
CA PHE A 199 -11.24 -4.16 13.96
C PHE A 199 -11.17 -4.93 12.63
N PRO A 200 -11.19 -4.23 11.48
CA PRO A 200 -11.00 -4.87 10.17
C PRO A 200 -9.53 -5.25 9.99
N ILE A 201 -9.23 -6.55 9.90
CA ILE A 201 -7.84 -7.02 9.85
C ILE A 201 -7.23 -6.99 8.44
N ASP A 202 -8.06 -7.13 7.41
CA ASP A 202 -7.57 -7.19 6.02
C ASP A 202 -6.84 -5.90 5.63
N GLY A 203 -5.75 -6.06 4.90
CA GLY A 203 -4.86 -4.98 4.47
C GLY A 203 -3.88 -4.51 5.53
N ARG A 204 -3.89 -5.06 6.74
CA ARG A 204 -3.04 -4.62 7.85
C ARG A 204 -1.79 -5.49 8.04
N ALA A 205 -0.66 -4.86 8.32
CA ALA A 205 0.46 -5.47 9.00
C ALA A 205 0.39 -5.09 10.48
N ILE A 206 0.13 -6.09 11.33
CA ILE A 206 0.04 -5.96 12.78
C ILE A 206 1.40 -6.38 13.35
N VAL A 207 2.11 -5.40 13.92
CA VAL A 207 3.49 -5.60 14.38
C VAL A 207 3.65 -5.03 15.78
N ASN A 208 4.20 -5.83 16.71
CA ASN A 208 4.38 -5.43 18.10
C ASN A 208 3.10 -4.83 18.71
N ALA A 209 1.95 -5.44 18.42
CA ALA A 209 0.65 -4.98 18.86
C ALA A 209 0.01 -5.94 19.86
N GLU A 210 -0.84 -5.39 20.71
CA GLU A 210 -1.67 -6.12 21.65
C GLU A 210 -3.13 -5.80 21.32
N ILE A 211 -3.82 -6.74 20.68
CA ILE A 211 -5.22 -6.57 20.27
C ILE A 211 -6.08 -7.41 21.20
N GLN A 212 -6.95 -6.74 21.96
CA GLN A 212 -7.74 -7.37 23.01
C GLN A 212 -9.21 -7.00 22.95
N ASN A 213 -10.06 -7.96 23.34
CA ASN A 213 -11.51 -7.77 23.48
C ASN A 213 -12.18 -7.14 22.24
N CYS A 214 -11.59 -7.29 21.06
CA CYS A 214 -12.07 -6.71 19.83
C CYS A 214 -12.99 -7.69 19.07
N THR A 215 -13.87 -7.13 18.25
CA THR A 215 -14.53 -7.88 17.18
C THR A 215 -13.69 -7.74 15.92
N ILE A 216 -12.94 -8.78 15.57
CA ILE A 216 -12.05 -8.79 14.42
C ILE A 216 -12.79 -9.29 13.18
N HIS A 217 -12.87 -8.45 12.15
CA HIS A 217 -13.50 -8.78 10.87
C HIS A 217 -12.47 -9.29 9.86
N VAL A 218 -12.70 -10.47 9.28
CA VAL A 218 -11.80 -11.14 8.32
C VAL A 218 -12.55 -11.48 7.03
N LYS A 219 -12.16 -10.86 5.92
CA LYS A 219 -12.83 -10.96 4.61
C LYS A 219 -12.02 -11.74 3.57
N THR A 220 -10.71 -11.54 3.52
CA THR A 220 -9.85 -12.03 2.43
C THR A 220 -8.67 -12.87 2.91
N GLY A 221 -8.21 -12.65 4.15
CA GLY A 221 -6.99 -13.27 4.66
C GLY A 221 -5.71 -12.51 4.28
N GLU A 222 -5.82 -11.34 3.64
CA GLU A 222 -4.68 -10.52 3.23
C GLU A 222 -4.19 -9.64 4.38
N PHE A 223 -3.48 -10.22 5.35
CA PHE A 223 -2.90 -9.50 6.48
C PHE A 223 -1.61 -10.17 6.94
N ILE A 224 -0.80 -9.46 7.73
CA ILE A 224 0.42 -9.99 8.36
C ILE A 224 0.33 -9.75 9.86
N ILE A 225 0.73 -10.74 10.66
CA ILE A 225 0.86 -10.61 12.12
C ILE A 225 2.28 -11.01 12.51
N ARG A 226 3.00 -10.13 13.19
CA ARG A 226 4.38 -10.36 13.66
C ARG A 226 4.52 -9.87 15.09
N ASN A 227 5.09 -10.71 15.97
CA ASN A 227 5.38 -10.37 17.37
C ASN A 227 4.20 -9.67 18.08
N SER A 228 2.98 -10.15 17.84
CA SER A 228 1.76 -9.50 18.33
C SER A 228 0.89 -10.50 19.05
N HIS A 229 0.11 -10.02 20.01
CA HIS A 229 -0.74 -10.82 20.86
C HIS A 229 -2.20 -10.51 20.57
N LEU A 230 -2.99 -11.56 20.31
CA LEU A 230 -4.44 -11.47 20.17
C LEU A 230 -5.05 -12.17 21.39
N ASN A 231 -5.81 -11.46 22.22
CA ASN A 231 -6.41 -12.03 23.42
C ASN A 231 -7.90 -11.66 23.56
N GLY A 232 -8.75 -12.62 23.89
CA GLY A 232 -10.17 -12.35 24.16
C GLY A 232 -10.95 -11.81 22.96
N ASN A 233 -10.42 -11.92 21.73
CA ASN A 233 -11.07 -11.37 20.54
C ASN A 233 -12.14 -12.31 20.00
N LYS A 234 -13.19 -11.74 19.43
CA LYS A 234 -14.20 -12.43 18.65
C LYS A 234 -13.89 -12.26 17.17
N PHE A 235 -13.82 -13.35 16.40
CA PHE A 235 -13.61 -13.26 14.95
C PHE A 235 -14.92 -13.43 14.17
N VAL A 236 -15.13 -12.53 13.21
CA VAL A 236 -16.24 -12.57 12.25
C VAL A 236 -15.64 -12.80 10.87
N PHE A 237 -15.87 -13.98 10.31
CA PHE A 237 -15.38 -14.38 9.00
C PHE A 237 -16.46 -14.14 7.92
N TYR A 238 -16.02 -13.64 6.77
CA TYR A 238 -16.86 -13.45 5.59
C TYR A 238 -16.37 -14.35 4.45
N ASP A 239 -17.31 -14.91 3.70
CA ASP A 239 -17.13 -15.66 2.44
C ASP A 239 -15.84 -16.50 2.36
N GLN A 240 -14.79 -15.95 1.72
CA GLN A 240 -13.57 -16.65 1.35
C GLN A 240 -12.58 -16.84 2.50
N ALA A 241 -12.74 -16.12 3.62
CA ALA A 241 -11.81 -16.16 4.75
C ALA A 241 -12.01 -17.36 5.70
N GLU A 242 -12.98 -18.24 5.43
CA GLU A 242 -13.28 -19.39 6.30
C GLU A 242 -12.07 -20.33 6.48
N ASN A 243 -11.22 -20.42 5.44
CA ASN A 243 -9.95 -21.16 5.49
C ASN A 243 -8.95 -20.61 6.52
N MET A 244 -9.07 -19.34 6.91
CA MET A 244 -8.20 -18.69 7.91
C MET A 244 -8.63 -18.95 9.35
N ARG A 245 -9.82 -19.54 9.57
CA ARG A 245 -10.40 -19.71 10.91
C ARG A 245 -9.49 -20.46 11.86
N GLN A 246 -8.97 -21.62 11.45
CA GLN A 246 -8.13 -22.45 12.33
C GLN A 246 -6.84 -21.73 12.73
N PHE A 247 -6.21 -21.02 11.79
CA PHE A 247 -5.00 -20.25 12.05
C PHE A 247 -5.24 -19.12 13.07
N LEU A 248 -6.29 -18.32 12.88
CA LEU A 248 -6.58 -17.20 13.77
C LEU A 248 -7.06 -17.63 15.16
N MET A 249 -7.80 -18.74 15.24
CA MET A 249 -8.21 -19.32 16.52
C MET A 249 -7.00 -19.82 17.33
N LEU A 250 -5.99 -20.40 16.66
CA LEU A 250 -4.74 -20.80 17.30
C LEU A 250 -4.01 -19.58 17.86
N LEU A 251 -3.90 -18.49 17.10
CA LEU A 251 -3.22 -17.26 17.53
C LEU A 251 -3.92 -16.58 18.72
N ASN A 252 -5.25 -16.61 18.76
CA ASN A 252 -6.05 -16.01 19.84
C ASN A 252 -6.01 -16.83 21.15
N GLY A 253 -5.58 -18.10 21.09
CA GLY A 253 -5.65 -19.06 22.21
C GLY A 253 -4.30 -19.46 22.82
N GLN A 254 -3.17 -18.95 22.33
CA GLN A 254 -1.84 -19.44 22.76
C GLN A 254 -1.49 -19.20 24.24
N GLU A 255 -2.23 -18.37 25.01
CA GLU A 255 -1.98 -18.21 26.45
C GLU A 255 -2.72 -19.20 27.35
N GLN A 256 -3.88 -19.74 26.96
CA GLN A 256 -4.60 -20.68 27.84
C GLN A 256 -3.82 -21.99 28.04
N SER A 257 -3.10 -22.45 27.02
CA SER A 257 -2.33 -23.71 27.09
C SER A 257 -0.98 -23.59 27.82
N GLN A 258 -0.44 -22.39 28.03
CA GLN A 258 0.80 -22.16 28.77
C GLN A 258 0.55 -21.85 30.26
N LYS A 259 -0.50 -21.10 30.61
CA LYS A 259 -0.93 -20.92 32.01
C LYS A 259 -1.42 -22.22 32.65
N GLU A 260 -2.19 -23.05 31.94
CA GLU A 260 -2.63 -24.37 32.46
C GLU A 260 -1.49 -25.38 32.66
N LYS A 261 -0.32 -25.16 32.05
CA LYS A 261 0.86 -26.00 32.27
C LYS A 261 1.72 -25.53 33.44
N MET A 262 1.67 -24.24 33.80
CA MET A 262 2.37 -23.69 34.97
C MET A 262 1.58 -23.85 36.28
N ASP A 263 0.24 -23.88 36.22
CA ASP A 263 -0.62 -24.00 37.41
C ASP A 263 -0.99 -25.43 37.81
N ARG A 264 -0.38 -26.46 37.18
CA ARG A 264 -0.53 -27.84 37.69
C ARG A 264 0.43 -28.06 38.85
N PRO A 265 -0.04 -28.20 40.10
CA PRO A 265 0.82 -28.65 41.18
C PRO A 265 1.36 -30.05 40.83
N LEU A 266 2.68 -30.20 40.88
CA LEU A 266 3.37 -31.48 40.83
C LEU A 266 2.76 -32.40 41.90
N ARG A 267 1.87 -33.31 41.49
CA ARG A 267 1.48 -34.45 42.34
C ARG A 267 2.67 -35.39 42.36
N MET A 268 3.45 -35.33 43.44
CA MET A 268 4.41 -36.38 43.77
C MET A 268 3.64 -37.63 44.17
N ASN A 269 3.87 -38.73 43.46
CA ASN A 269 3.63 -40.09 43.94
C ASN A 269 4.95 -40.64 44.50
#